data_AF-A0AB37UDE5-F1
#
_entry.id   AF-A0AB37UDE5-F1
#
_cell.length_a   1.000
_cell.length_b   1.000
_cell.length_c   1.000
_cell.angle_alpha   90.00
_cell.angle_beta   90.00
_cell.angle_gamma   90.00
#
_symmetry.space_group_name_H-M   'P 1'
#
loop_
_entity.id
_entity.type
_entity.pdbx_description
1 polymer ?
#
loop_
_entity_poly.entity_id
_entity_poly.type
_entity_poly.pdbx_seq_one_letter_code
_entity_poly.pdbx_strand_id
1 'polypeptide(L)'
;MFTIKKLSCDAVFRQHQSRATTMRKGKIVGACDKLMTWYKPKTCPKGLSKDEFLALPPSITVREIYYYIVIPGFRTGRVSLITTLLDRATYSTLEIVGLYGKRWDVELNLRHLKTSLGMDVLRCKTPSMIRKEIYAYLMAYNLLRSLMWSAGTIYTTPPLRLSLQGTRHHLINFIPKLLAASFKTRLRIYRTLLKIIVHKAVPERPGRSEPRVKKRRSKAYPFMTKSRHELRKQLQTA
;
A
#
# COMPACT_ATOMS: atom_id res chain seq x y z
N MET A 1 -18.70 2.42 -1.65
CA MET A 1 -18.90 3.68 -0.90
C MET A 1 -19.94 3.53 0.18
N PHE A 2 -21.14 2.99 -0.12
CA PHE A 2 -22.17 2.73 0.89
C PHE A 2 -21.74 1.79 2.02
N THR A 3 -21.08 0.67 1.70
CA THR A 3 -20.55 -0.26 2.70
C THR A 3 -19.52 0.40 3.64
N ILE A 4 -18.78 1.39 3.14
CA ILE A 4 -17.78 2.13 3.93
C ILE A 4 -18.47 3.07 4.92
N LYS A 5 -19.53 3.77 4.50
CA LYS A 5 -20.32 4.61 5.40
C LYS A 5 -21.03 3.82 6.49
N LYS A 6 -21.47 2.58 6.22
CA LYS A 6 -22.02 1.68 7.26
C LYS A 6 -20.99 1.33 8.35
N LEU A 7 -19.70 1.41 8.04
CA LEU A 7 -18.62 1.22 9.01
C LEU A 7 -18.20 2.53 9.70
N SER A 8 -19.01 3.59 9.61
CA SER A 8 -18.69 4.93 10.11
C SER A 8 -17.37 5.49 9.57
N CYS A 9 -17.02 5.11 8.34
CA CYS A 9 -15.82 5.56 7.65
C CYS A 9 -16.15 6.43 6.45
N ASP A 10 -15.26 7.37 6.17
CA ASP A 10 -15.25 8.14 4.93
C ASP A 10 -14.30 7.53 3.89
N ALA A 11 -14.49 7.93 2.63
CA ALA A 11 -13.73 7.43 1.51
C ALA A 11 -13.16 8.56 0.66
N VAL A 12 -11.94 8.37 0.17
CA VAL A 12 -11.32 9.19 -0.89
C VAL A 12 -10.77 8.22 -1.93
N PHE A 13 -11.21 8.33 -3.18
CA PHE A 13 -10.74 7.48 -4.26
C PHE A 13 -10.67 8.23 -5.58
N ARG A 14 -9.85 7.74 -6.50
CA ARG A 14 -9.82 8.27 -7.87
C ARG A 14 -11.07 7.81 -8.61
N GLN A 15 -11.69 8.73 -9.34
CA GLN A 15 -12.78 8.43 -10.24
C GLN A 15 -12.34 7.39 -11.27
N HIS A 16 -13.22 6.43 -11.55
CA HIS A 16 -12.95 5.43 -12.57
C HIS A 16 -12.77 6.09 -13.95
N GLN A 17 -11.73 5.68 -14.68
CA GLN A 17 -11.31 6.31 -15.94
C GLN A 17 -12.36 6.29 -17.05
N SER A 18 -13.31 5.34 -17.02
CA SER A 18 -14.41 5.28 -17.99
C SER A 18 -15.52 6.31 -17.75
N ARG A 19 -15.52 7.01 -16.60
CA ARG A 19 -16.52 8.03 -16.32
C ARG A 19 -16.05 9.38 -16.82
N ALA A 20 -16.81 10.01 -17.71
CA ALA A 20 -16.56 11.37 -18.14
C ALA A 20 -16.67 12.36 -16.97
N THR A 21 -15.61 13.12 -16.71
CA THR A 21 -15.61 14.24 -15.76
C THR A 21 -16.01 15.51 -16.51
N THR A 22 -17.15 16.11 -16.16
CA THR A 22 -17.58 17.41 -16.70
C THR A 22 -17.86 18.37 -15.55
N MET A 23 -17.30 19.58 -15.59
CA MET A 23 -17.56 20.62 -14.56
C MET A 23 -18.93 21.26 -14.66
N ARG A 24 -19.62 21.08 -15.79
CA ARG A 24 -20.95 21.66 -16.05
C ARG A 24 -22.07 21.04 -15.21
N LYS A 25 -21.84 19.86 -14.62
CA LYS A 25 -22.82 19.16 -13.78
C LYS A 25 -22.38 19.24 -12.33
N GLY A 26 -23.32 19.50 -11.43
CA GLY A 26 -23.12 19.56 -9.97
C GLY A 26 -23.15 20.98 -9.40
N LYS A 27 -23.16 21.06 -8.06
CA LYS A 27 -23.05 22.33 -7.33
C LYS A 27 -21.57 22.66 -7.14
N ILE A 28 -21.09 23.71 -7.79
CA ILE A 28 -19.71 24.18 -7.62
C ILE A 28 -19.54 24.69 -6.19
N VAL A 29 -18.54 24.18 -5.47
CA VAL A 29 -18.19 24.58 -4.09
C VAL A 29 -16.79 25.18 -4.01
N GLY A 30 -16.05 25.20 -5.11
CA GLY A 30 -14.92 26.09 -5.32
C GLY A 30 -14.18 25.79 -6.61
N ALA A 31 -13.02 26.43 -6.80
CA ALA A 31 -12.31 26.41 -8.09
C ALA A 31 -12.08 24.99 -8.62
N CYS A 32 -11.66 24.06 -7.78
CA CYS A 32 -11.34 22.67 -8.12
C CYS A 32 -12.37 21.65 -7.63
N ASP A 33 -13.53 22.09 -7.14
CA ASP A 33 -14.41 21.28 -6.31
C ASP A 33 -15.88 21.45 -6.67
N LYS A 34 -16.61 20.33 -6.69
CA LYS A 34 -18.05 20.34 -6.86
C LYS A 34 -18.72 19.20 -6.10
N LEU A 35 -19.97 19.42 -5.69
CA LEU A 35 -20.85 18.39 -5.16
C LEU A 35 -21.66 17.77 -6.30
N MET A 36 -21.66 16.45 -6.34
CA MET A 36 -22.31 15.63 -7.36
C MET A 36 -23.22 14.61 -6.69
N THR A 37 -24.43 14.46 -7.21
CA THR A 37 -25.32 13.36 -6.83
C THR A 37 -25.13 12.20 -7.80
N TRP A 38 -24.74 11.04 -7.28
CA TRP A 38 -24.64 9.80 -8.03
C TRP A 38 -25.86 8.95 -7.75
N TYR A 39 -26.53 8.51 -8.82
CA TYR A 39 -27.70 7.65 -8.72
C TYR A 39 -27.29 6.18 -8.80
N LYS A 40 -28.01 5.36 -8.04
CA LYS A 40 -27.93 3.90 -8.12
C LYS A 40 -28.23 3.46 -9.56
N PRO A 41 -27.41 2.58 -10.17
CA PRO A 41 -27.69 2.10 -11.52
C PRO A 41 -29.01 1.31 -11.53
N LYS A 42 -29.67 1.24 -12.69
CA LYS A 42 -30.93 0.49 -12.82
C LYS A 42 -30.72 -1.03 -12.71
N THR A 43 -29.56 -1.50 -13.15
CA THR A 43 -29.20 -2.92 -13.16
C THR A 43 -28.12 -3.21 -12.12
N CYS A 44 -28.21 -4.38 -11.48
CA CYS A 44 -27.20 -4.84 -10.53
C CYS A 44 -25.88 -5.15 -11.28
N PRO A 45 -24.74 -4.56 -10.87
CA PRO A 45 -23.45 -4.86 -11.48
C PRO A 45 -23.00 -6.31 -11.28
N LYS A 46 -22.25 -6.85 -12.26
CA LYS A 46 -21.59 -8.15 -12.10
C LYS A 46 -20.57 -8.08 -10.96
N GLY A 47 -20.74 -8.92 -9.94
CA GLY A 47 -19.84 -8.99 -8.77
C GLY A 47 -20.39 -8.37 -7.48
N LEU A 48 -21.62 -7.86 -7.48
CA LEU A 48 -22.34 -7.47 -6.26
C LEU A 48 -23.52 -8.43 -6.04
N SER A 49 -23.76 -8.85 -4.80
CA SER A 49 -24.93 -9.68 -4.52
C SER A 49 -26.23 -8.88 -4.71
N LYS A 50 -27.35 -9.57 -4.99
CA LYS A 50 -28.65 -8.90 -5.13
C LYS A 50 -29.06 -8.19 -3.84
N ASP A 51 -28.81 -8.80 -2.69
CA ASP A 51 -29.17 -8.24 -1.39
C ASP A 51 -28.34 -7.00 -1.06
N GLU A 52 -27.03 -7.04 -1.30
CA GLU A 52 -26.15 -5.88 -1.13
C GLU A 52 -26.57 -4.74 -2.06
N PHE A 53 -26.93 -5.07 -3.31
CA PHE A 53 -27.39 -4.10 -4.28
C PHE A 53 -28.71 -3.46 -3.84
N LEU A 54 -29.69 -4.24 -3.38
CA LEU A 54 -30.96 -3.74 -2.89
C LEU A 54 -30.77 -2.82 -1.69
N ALA A 55 -29.85 -3.15 -0.78
CA ALA A 55 -29.51 -2.33 0.39
C ALA A 55 -28.85 -0.98 0.04
N LEU A 56 -28.35 -0.78 -1.18
CA LEU A 56 -27.76 0.50 -1.60
C LEU A 56 -28.84 1.60 -1.68
N PRO A 57 -28.52 2.84 -1.25
CA PRO A 57 -29.43 3.97 -1.33
C PRO A 57 -29.69 4.35 -2.80
N PRO A 58 -30.83 4.96 -3.11
CA PRO A 58 -31.19 5.35 -4.47
C PRO A 58 -30.23 6.39 -5.06
N SER A 59 -29.63 7.22 -4.21
CA SER A 59 -28.57 8.14 -4.60
C SER A 59 -27.57 8.37 -3.47
N ILE A 60 -26.40 8.91 -3.83
CA ILE A 60 -25.37 9.35 -2.89
C ILE A 60 -24.78 10.66 -3.37
N THR A 61 -24.70 11.64 -2.48
CA THR A 61 -23.96 12.88 -2.74
C THR A 61 -22.48 12.65 -2.44
N VAL A 62 -21.63 13.06 -3.37
CA VAL A 62 -20.18 12.98 -3.28
C VAL A 62 -19.55 14.32 -3.66
N ARG A 63 -18.39 14.61 -3.11
CA ARG A 63 -17.56 15.73 -3.56
C ARG A 63 -16.57 15.22 -4.59
N GLU A 64 -16.54 15.87 -5.73
CA GLU A 64 -15.59 15.63 -6.81
C GLU A 64 -14.56 16.76 -6.83
N ILE A 65 -13.29 16.38 -6.76
CA ILE A 65 -12.14 17.30 -6.78
C ILE A 65 -11.31 16.99 -8.01
N TYR A 66 -10.95 17.99 -8.79
CA TYR A 66 -10.08 17.83 -9.94
C TYR A 66 -8.80 18.64 -9.77
N TYR A 67 -7.66 18.02 -10.08
CA TYR A 67 -6.38 18.69 -10.02
C TYR A 67 -5.41 18.15 -11.07
N TYR A 68 -4.42 18.98 -11.39
CA TYR A 68 -3.37 18.65 -12.33
C TYR A 68 -2.11 18.22 -11.58
N ILE A 69 -1.41 17.23 -12.13
CA ILE A 69 -0.10 16.81 -11.64
C ILE A 69 0.92 17.38 -12.61
N VAL A 70 1.68 18.38 -12.16
CA VAL A 70 2.66 19.12 -12.97
C VAL A 70 4.09 18.70 -12.60
N ILE A 71 4.28 17.40 -12.32
CA ILE A 71 5.58 16.86 -11.89
C ILE A 71 6.21 16.12 -13.08
N PRO A 72 7.42 16.52 -13.54
CA PRO A 72 8.14 15.82 -14.59
C PRO A 72 8.29 14.32 -14.28
N GLY A 73 8.03 13.46 -15.27
CA GLY A 73 8.11 12.00 -15.13
C GLY A 73 6.81 11.32 -14.69
N PHE A 74 5.80 12.06 -14.22
CA PHE A 74 4.48 11.49 -13.94
C PHE A 74 3.68 11.34 -15.25
N ARG A 75 3.24 10.12 -15.55
CA ARG A 75 2.42 9.84 -16.75
C ARG A 75 1.02 10.44 -16.68
N THR A 76 0.47 10.59 -15.47
CA THR A 76 -0.88 11.13 -15.28
C THR A 76 -0.78 12.65 -15.09
N GLY A 77 -1.29 13.43 -16.03
CA GLY A 77 -1.33 14.90 -15.91
C GLY A 77 -2.58 15.46 -15.22
N ARG A 78 -3.67 14.67 -15.13
CA ARG A 78 -4.94 15.09 -14.52
C ARG A 78 -5.55 13.96 -13.68
N VAL A 79 -6.03 14.29 -12.49
CA VAL A 79 -6.71 13.36 -11.58
C VAL A 79 -8.03 13.97 -11.12
N SER A 80 -9.09 13.14 -11.14
CA SER A 80 -10.38 13.43 -10.51
C SER A 80 -10.54 12.52 -9.29
N LEU A 81 -10.71 13.09 -8.11
CA LEU A 81 -10.99 12.41 -6.86
C LEU A 81 -12.46 12.52 -6.52
N ILE A 82 -12.97 11.47 -5.89
CA ILE A 82 -14.33 11.38 -5.37
C ILE A 82 -14.22 11.08 -3.88
N THR A 83 -14.95 11.84 -3.07
CA THR A 83 -14.96 11.66 -1.62
C THR A 83 -16.35 11.80 -1.00
N THR A 84 -16.56 11.12 0.12
CA THR A 84 -17.74 11.31 0.99
C THR A 84 -17.61 12.53 1.91
N LEU A 85 -16.42 13.12 2.01
CA LEU A 85 -16.14 14.33 2.81
C LEU A 85 -16.68 15.57 2.07
N LEU A 86 -17.93 15.93 2.35
CA LEU A 86 -18.66 16.93 1.57
C LEU A 86 -18.29 18.38 1.94
N ASP A 87 -18.02 18.64 3.22
CA ASP A 87 -17.78 19.99 3.69
C ASP A 87 -16.35 20.46 3.36
N ARG A 88 -16.26 21.56 2.62
CA ARG A 88 -15.00 22.19 2.24
C ARG A 88 -14.37 22.99 3.37
N ALA A 89 -15.18 23.56 4.26
CA ALA A 89 -14.67 24.34 5.38
C ALA A 89 -13.93 23.44 6.39
N THR A 90 -14.50 22.27 6.69
CA THR A 90 -13.86 21.26 7.54
C THR A 90 -12.77 20.48 6.83
N TYR A 91 -12.97 20.10 5.55
CA TYR A 91 -12.02 19.27 4.80
C TYR A 91 -11.50 20.03 3.58
N SER A 92 -10.30 20.62 3.67
CA SER A 92 -9.78 21.42 2.57
C SER A 92 -9.44 20.55 1.35
N THR A 93 -9.51 21.16 0.16
CA THR A 93 -9.15 20.48 -1.10
C THR A 93 -7.72 19.93 -1.05
N LEU A 94 -6.78 20.71 -0.50
CA LEU A 94 -5.36 20.35 -0.43
C LEU A 94 -5.13 19.15 0.51
N GLU A 95 -5.81 19.09 1.65
CA GLU A 95 -5.70 17.96 2.57
C GLU A 95 -6.23 16.67 1.94
N ILE A 96 -7.35 16.73 1.22
CA ILE A 96 -7.90 15.55 0.53
C ILE A 96 -6.95 15.07 -0.58
N VAL A 97 -6.36 15.99 -1.34
CA VAL A 97 -5.36 15.65 -2.37
C VAL A 97 -4.11 15.04 -1.72
N GLY A 98 -3.62 15.62 -0.62
CA GLY A 98 -2.49 15.10 0.15
C GLY A 98 -2.77 13.72 0.73
N LEU A 99 -3.97 13.50 1.27
CA LEU A 99 -4.43 12.21 1.78
C LEU A 99 -4.47 11.15 0.67
N TYR A 100 -4.99 11.50 -0.51
CA TYR A 100 -4.96 10.59 -1.66
C TYR A 100 -3.53 10.27 -2.10
N GLY A 101 -2.60 11.22 -1.98
CA GLY A 101 -1.17 11.01 -2.21
C GLY A 101 -0.58 9.89 -1.35
N LYS A 102 -0.98 9.79 -0.07
CA LYS A 102 -0.55 8.73 0.86
C LYS A 102 -0.98 7.32 0.43
N ARG A 103 -1.91 7.18 -0.53
CA ARG A 103 -2.27 5.86 -1.12
C ARG A 103 -1.04 5.15 -1.69
N TRP A 104 -0.06 5.89 -2.20
CA TRP A 104 1.19 5.32 -2.74
C TRP A 104 2.02 4.59 -1.68
N ASP A 105 1.87 4.92 -0.40
CA ASP A 105 2.55 4.22 0.70
C ASP A 105 2.16 2.74 0.73
N VAL A 106 0.94 2.39 0.32
CA VAL A 106 0.49 1.00 0.20
C VAL A 106 1.31 0.23 -0.84
N GLU A 107 1.63 0.87 -1.98
CA GLU A 107 2.45 0.23 -3.02
C GLU A 107 3.87 -0.03 -2.52
N LEU A 108 4.42 0.88 -1.71
CA LEU A 108 5.70 0.69 -1.03
C LEU A 108 5.62 -0.46 0.01
N ASN A 109 4.54 -0.54 0.79
CA ASN A 109 4.31 -1.63 1.75
C ASN A 109 4.25 -3.00 1.05
N LEU A 110 3.53 -3.09 -0.06
CA LEU A 110 3.45 -4.31 -0.87
C LEU A 110 4.82 -4.65 -1.49
N ARG A 111 5.59 -3.65 -1.92
CA ARG A 111 6.97 -3.85 -2.38
C ARG A 111 7.84 -4.42 -1.28
N HIS A 112 7.72 -3.92 -0.04
CA HIS A 112 8.48 -4.46 1.09
C HIS A 112 8.19 -5.93 1.34
N LEU A 113 6.91 -6.32 1.38
CA LEU A 113 6.51 -7.73 1.50
C LEU A 113 7.09 -8.58 0.37
N LYS A 114 6.82 -8.19 -0.89
CA LYS A 114 7.23 -8.97 -2.06
C LYS A 114 8.73 -9.06 -2.22
N THR A 115 9.42 -7.92 -2.20
CA THR A 115 10.83 -7.83 -2.60
C THR A 115 11.80 -7.72 -1.42
N SER A 116 11.52 -6.86 -0.44
CA SER A 116 12.44 -6.68 0.69
C SER A 116 12.46 -7.90 1.62
N LEU A 117 11.29 -8.53 1.83
CA LEU A 117 11.16 -9.75 2.62
C LEU A 117 11.25 -11.02 1.77
N GLY A 118 11.12 -10.93 0.45
CA GLY A 118 11.27 -12.07 -0.47
C GLY A 118 10.03 -12.96 -0.61
N MET A 119 8.83 -12.39 -0.39
CA MET A 119 7.56 -13.10 -0.57
C MET A 119 7.17 -13.31 -2.05
N ASP A 120 7.91 -12.74 -3.01
CA ASP A 120 7.68 -12.92 -4.44
C ASP A 120 7.98 -14.35 -4.95
N VAL A 121 8.75 -15.14 -4.19
CA VAL A 121 9.02 -16.56 -4.48
C VAL A 121 8.69 -17.40 -3.25
N LEU A 122 7.54 -18.08 -3.29
CA LEU A 122 7.08 -18.97 -2.23
C LEU A 122 7.65 -20.39 -2.41
N ARG A 123 7.92 -21.07 -1.29
CA ARG A 123 8.58 -22.39 -1.28
C ARG A 123 7.59 -23.54 -1.14
N CYS A 124 6.43 -23.30 -0.54
CA CYS A 124 5.43 -24.32 -0.28
C CYS A 124 4.76 -24.81 -1.59
N LYS A 125 4.40 -26.10 -1.62
CA LYS A 125 3.84 -26.76 -2.82
C LYS A 125 2.33 -26.98 -2.79
N THR A 126 1.67 -26.81 -1.65
CA THR A 126 0.22 -27.01 -1.51
C THR A 126 -0.49 -25.69 -1.20
N PRO A 127 -1.73 -25.47 -1.68
CA PRO A 127 -2.45 -24.22 -1.43
C PRO A 127 -2.62 -23.89 0.06
N SER A 128 -2.81 -24.91 0.91
CA SER A 128 -2.91 -24.73 2.36
C SER A 128 -1.58 -24.20 2.95
N MET A 129 -0.45 -24.79 2.59
CA MET A 129 0.86 -24.36 3.08
C MET A 129 1.29 -22.99 2.51
N ILE A 130 0.93 -22.70 1.25
CA ILE A 130 1.15 -21.38 0.64
C ILE A 130 0.45 -20.27 1.45
N ARG A 131 -0.80 -20.48 1.88
CA ARG A 131 -1.49 -19.51 2.73
C ARG A 131 -0.77 -19.30 4.06
N LYS A 132 -0.29 -20.37 4.70
CA LYS A 132 0.50 -20.29 5.94
C LYS A 132 1.81 -19.53 5.73
N GLU A 133 2.50 -19.77 4.63
CA GLU A 133 3.73 -19.05 4.26
C GLU A 133 3.46 -17.55 4.10
N ILE A 134 2.38 -17.17 3.41
CA ILE A 134 1.95 -15.76 3.30
C ILE A 134 1.67 -15.15 4.68
N TYR A 135 0.95 -15.86 5.56
CA TYR A 135 0.70 -15.36 6.91
C TYR A 135 1.99 -15.16 7.73
N ALA A 136 2.98 -16.04 7.58
CA ALA A 136 4.28 -15.86 8.23
C ALA A 136 4.99 -14.59 7.74
N TYR A 137 4.95 -14.28 6.43
CA TYR A 137 5.48 -13.03 5.89
C TYR A 137 4.73 -11.80 6.42
N LEU A 138 3.40 -11.86 6.50
CA LEU A 138 2.59 -10.77 7.08
C LEU A 138 2.92 -10.53 8.55
N MET A 139 3.12 -11.61 9.32
CA MET A 139 3.51 -11.53 10.73
C MET A 139 4.89 -10.89 10.88
N ALA A 140 5.88 -11.32 10.10
CA ALA A 140 7.22 -10.73 10.10
C ALA A 140 7.20 -9.25 9.71
N TYR A 141 6.42 -8.90 8.68
CA TYR A 141 6.22 -7.50 8.27
C TYR A 141 5.59 -6.66 9.38
N ASN A 142 4.53 -7.15 10.02
CA ASN A 142 3.86 -6.44 11.11
C ASN A 142 4.77 -6.29 12.33
N LEU A 143 5.57 -7.30 12.67
CA LEU A 143 6.57 -7.20 13.74
C LEU A 143 7.56 -6.06 13.47
N LEU A 144 8.10 -5.98 12.25
CA LEU A 144 9.01 -4.89 11.85
C LEU A 144 8.30 -3.54 11.91
N ARG A 145 7.05 -3.45 11.47
CA ARG A 145 6.24 -2.23 11.55
C ARG A 145 5.97 -1.79 12.98
N SER A 146 5.69 -2.73 13.88
CA SER A 146 5.53 -2.44 15.31
C SER A 146 6.83 -1.92 15.92
N LEU A 147 7.99 -2.48 15.57
CA LEU A 147 9.28 -1.97 16.03
C LEU A 147 9.57 -0.55 15.52
N MET A 148 9.29 -0.30 14.24
CA MET A 148 9.39 1.04 13.65
C MET A 148 8.44 2.02 14.36
N TRP A 149 7.21 1.58 14.65
CA TRP A 149 6.23 2.39 15.37
C TRP A 149 6.73 2.75 16.77
N SER A 150 7.14 1.76 17.56
CA SER A 150 7.69 1.99 18.90
C SER A 150 8.92 2.90 18.88
N ALA A 151 9.85 2.71 17.94
CA ALA A 151 11.03 3.57 17.83
C ALA A 151 10.63 5.00 17.44
N GLY A 152 9.74 5.14 16.46
CA GLY A 152 9.30 6.44 15.97
C GLY A 152 8.51 7.23 17.00
N THR A 153 7.62 6.59 17.76
CA THR A 153 6.83 7.25 18.81
C THR A 153 7.69 7.68 19.99
N ILE A 154 8.65 6.85 20.41
CA ILE A 154 9.53 7.17 21.56
C ILE A 154 10.48 8.33 21.26
N TYR A 155 10.96 8.43 20.01
CA TYR A 155 11.98 9.40 19.61
C TYR A 155 11.44 10.44 18.60
N THR A 156 10.11 10.64 18.57
CA THR A 156 9.40 11.67 17.78
C THR A 156 9.79 11.71 16.29
N THR A 157 10.12 10.56 15.71
CA THR A 157 10.40 10.42 14.26
C THR A 157 9.22 9.72 13.59
N PRO A 158 8.66 10.23 12.49
CA PRO A 158 7.50 9.60 11.86
C PRO A 158 7.79 8.14 11.50
N PRO A 159 7.02 7.16 12.03
CA PRO A 159 7.34 5.73 11.86
C PRO A 159 7.45 5.26 10.41
N LEU A 160 6.66 5.86 9.50
CA LEU A 160 6.68 5.54 8.08
C LEU A 160 7.96 6.01 7.36
N ARG A 161 8.74 6.91 7.97
CA ARG A 161 10.02 7.40 7.45
C ARG A 161 11.19 6.48 7.81
N LEU A 162 11.00 5.55 8.75
CA LEU A 162 12.05 4.63 9.16
C LEU A 162 12.26 3.54 8.10
N SER A 163 13.51 3.11 7.91
CA SER A 163 13.85 2.07 6.95
C SER A 163 13.42 0.69 7.45
N LEU A 164 12.50 0.03 6.74
CA LEU A 164 12.09 -1.34 7.06
C LEU A 164 13.25 -2.34 6.90
N GLN A 165 14.09 -2.16 5.87
CA GLN A 165 15.28 -3.00 5.68
C GLN A 165 16.33 -2.76 6.77
N GLY A 166 16.55 -1.50 7.16
CA GLY A 166 17.44 -1.16 8.28
C GLY A 166 16.95 -1.77 9.59
N THR A 167 15.65 -1.66 9.86
CA THR A 167 14.99 -2.28 11.03
C THR A 167 15.18 -3.79 11.04
N ARG A 168 14.94 -4.47 9.90
CA ARG A 168 15.14 -5.91 9.76
C ARG A 168 16.59 -6.31 10.06
N HIS A 169 17.55 -5.60 9.48
CA HIS A 169 18.98 -5.88 9.68
C HIS A 169 19.36 -5.77 11.16
N HIS A 170 18.97 -4.67 11.83
CA HIS A 170 19.26 -4.49 13.25
C HIS A 170 18.53 -5.51 14.13
N LEU A 171 17.27 -5.84 13.85
CA LEU A 171 16.54 -6.86 14.58
C LEU A 171 17.27 -8.20 14.50
N ILE A 172 17.64 -8.66 13.29
CA ILE A 172 18.36 -9.93 13.09
C ILE A 172 19.66 -9.97 13.91
N ASN A 173 20.43 -8.88 13.90
CA ASN A 173 21.67 -8.80 14.68
C ASN A 173 21.45 -8.77 16.20
N PHE A 174 20.27 -8.33 16.65
CA PHE A 174 19.93 -8.22 18.07
C PHE A 174 19.23 -9.47 18.62
N ILE A 175 18.62 -10.31 17.77
CA ILE A 175 17.92 -11.54 18.18
C ILE A 175 18.80 -12.43 19.09
N PRO A 176 20.05 -12.79 18.74
CA PRO A 176 20.87 -13.65 19.60
C PRO A 176 21.08 -13.04 21.00
N LYS A 177 21.29 -11.72 21.08
CA LYS A 177 21.48 -11.00 22.34
C LYS A 177 20.20 -10.96 23.16
N LEU A 178 19.04 -10.79 22.53
CA LEU A 178 17.73 -10.80 23.19
C LEU A 178 17.39 -12.18 23.78
N LEU A 179 17.74 -13.24 23.06
CA LEU A 179 17.53 -14.62 23.49
C LEU A 179 18.42 -15.01 24.67
N ALA A 180 19.69 -14.62 24.65
CA ALA A 180 20.63 -14.91 25.74
C ALA A 180 20.45 -14.02 26.99
N ALA A 181 19.67 -12.94 26.90
CA ALA A 181 19.56 -11.96 27.98
C ALA A 181 18.53 -12.36 29.06
N SER A 182 18.90 -12.08 30.31
CA SER A 182 17.96 -12.03 31.44
C SER A 182 16.93 -10.90 31.27
N PHE A 183 15.86 -10.91 32.05
CA PHE A 183 14.74 -9.97 31.90
C PHE A 183 15.18 -8.50 31.93
N LYS A 184 15.97 -8.08 32.93
CA LYS A 184 16.47 -6.69 33.05
C LYS A 184 17.35 -6.30 31.86
N THR A 185 18.25 -7.19 31.45
CA THR A 185 19.17 -6.96 30.32
C THR A 185 18.43 -6.89 28.99
N ARG A 186 17.39 -7.72 28.81
CA ARG A 186 16.56 -7.75 27.60
C ARG A 186 15.89 -6.40 27.34
N LEU A 187 15.36 -5.76 28.38
CA LEU A 187 14.75 -4.42 28.25
C LEU A 187 15.79 -3.36 27.81
N ARG A 188 17.01 -3.41 28.35
CA ARG A 188 18.10 -2.51 27.94
C ARG A 188 18.51 -2.72 26.48
N ILE A 189 18.63 -3.98 26.05
CA ILE A 189 18.92 -4.34 24.66
C ILE A 189 17.81 -3.85 23.74
N TYR A 190 16.54 -4.06 24.11
CA TYR A 190 15.40 -3.60 23.34
C TYR A 190 15.38 -2.07 23.17
N ARG A 191 15.59 -1.31 24.25
CA ARG A 191 15.69 0.17 24.17
C ARG A 191 16.83 0.62 23.27
N THR A 192 17.97 -0.09 23.32
CA THR A 192 19.12 0.16 22.44
C THR A 192 18.78 -0.11 20.98
N LEU A 193 18.06 -1.21 20.70
CA LEU A 193 17.57 -1.52 19.36
C LEU A 193 16.68 -0.39 18.82
N LEU A 194 15.71 0.08 19.61
CA LEU A 194 14.83 1.18 19.20
C LEU A 194 15.62 2.48 18.93
N LYS A 195 16.62 2.80 19.77
CA LYS A 195 17.48 3.96 19.57
C LYS A 195 18.28 3.86 18.27
N ILE A 196 18.74 2.67 17.89
CA ILE A 196 19.45 2.50 16.61
C ILE A 196 18.50 2.62 15.42
N ILE A 197 17.29 2.05 15.54
CA ILE A 197 16.26 2.07 14.48
C ILE A 197 15.88 3.51 14.12
N VAL A 198 15.73 4.42 15.10
CA VAL A 198 15.33 5.81 14.80
C VAL A 198 16.35 6.53 13.92
N HIS A 199 17.64 6.21 14.06
CA HIS A 199 18.72 6.74 13.19
C HIS A 199 18.76 6.09 11.80
N LYS A 200 17.78 5.25 11.43
CA LYS A 200 17.62 4.68 10.08
C LYS A 200 16.47 5.32 9.30
N ALA A 201 16.19 6.59 9.55
CA ALA A 201 15.28 7.37 8.72
C ALA A 201 15.77 7.43 7.26
N VAL A 202 14.87 7.20 6.31
CA VAL A 202 15.16 7.29 4.88
C VAL A 202 15.29 8.78 4.51
N PRO A 203 16.34 9.24 3.82
CA PRO A 203 16.46 10.64 3.45
C PRO A 203 15.35 11.08 2.46
N GLU A 204 14.88 12.33 2.59
CA GLU A 204 14.01 12.92 1.56
C GLU A 204 14.79 13.15 0.26
N ARG A 205 14.16 12.83 -0.87
CA ARG A 205 14.76 12.99 -2.22
C ARG A 205 13.70 13.50 -3.19
N PRO A 206 13.30 14.78 -3.07
CA PRO A 206 12.28 15.37 -3.94
C PRO A 206 12.74 15.39 -5.40
N GLY A 207 11.80 15.26 -6.34
CA GLY A 207 12.09 15.38 -7.77
C GLY A 207 12.87 14.21 -8.41
N ARG A 208 13.03 13.08 -7.72
CA ARG A 208 13.75 11.93 -8.28
C ARG A 208 13.03 11.36 -9.51
N SER A 209 13.71 11.41 -10.66
CA SER A 209 13.28 10.79 -11.91
C SER A 209 14.32 9.74 -12.34
N GLU A 210 13.89 8.49 -12.45
CA GLU A 210 14.76 7.36 -12.82
C GLU A 210 14.13 6.61 -14.01
N PRO A 211 14.89 6.30 -15.07
CA PRO A 211 14.36 5.58 -16.21
C PRO A 211 13.95 4.17 -15.79
N ARG A 212 12.76 3.72 -16.22
CA ARG A 212 12.24 2.37 -15.94
C ARG A 212 12.85 1.35 -16.91
N VAL A 213 14.16 1.17 -16.85
CA VAL A 213 14.94 0.28 -17.74
C VAL A 213 15.81 -0.69 -16.95
N LYS A 214 16.05 -1.88 -17.50
CA LYS A 214 17.03 -2.83 -16.96
C LYS A 214 18.39 -2.49 -17.56
N LYS A 215 19.41 -2.25 -16.71
CA LYS A 215 20.78 -1.97 -17.19
C LYS A 215 21.47 -3.21 -17.77
N ARG A 216 21.19 -4.41 -17.25
CA ARG A 216 21.85 -5.66 -17.66
C ARG A 216 20.88 -6.57 -18.40
N ARG A 217 21.33 -7.15 -19.52
CA ARG A 217 20.63 -8.23 -20.23
C ARG A 217 20.58 -9.47 -19.34
N SER A 218 19.44 -10.14 -19.27
CA SER A 218 19.32 -11.43 -18.59
C SER A 218 20.17 -12.48 -19.31
N LYS A 219 20.81 -13.39 -18.56
CA LYS A 219 21.51 -14.53 -19.16
C LYS A 219 20.51 -15.38 -19.95
N ALA A 220 20.92 -15.86 -21.12
CA ALA A 220 20.10 -16.74 -21.96
C ALA A 220 20.09 -18.15 -21.35
N TYR A 221 19.11 -18.43 -20.51
CA TYR A 221 18.80 -19.78 -20.04
C TYR A 221 17.36 -20.12 -20.44
N PRO A 222 17.08 -21.37 -20.82
CA PRO A 222 15.72 -21.80 -21.11
C PRO A 222 14.86 -21.73 -19.85
N PHE A 223 13.58 -21.38 -20.03
CA PHE A 223 12.62 -21.43 -18.94
C PHE A 223 12.32 -22.89 -18.57
N MET A 224 12.12 -23.13 -17.27
CA MET A 224 11.65 -24.42 -16.78
C MET A 224 10.14 -24.53 -17.07
N THR A 225 9.80 -25.03 -18.27
CA THR A 225 8.41 -25.20 -18.73
C THR A 225 7.77 -26.49 -18.23
N LYS A 226 8.59 -27.45 -17.75
CA LYS A 226 8.17 -28.73 -17.17
C LYS A 226 8.55 -28.82 -15.70
N SER A 227 7.95 -29.75 -14.97
CA SER A 227 8.30 -29.98 -13.56
C SER A 227 9.76 -30.43 -13.42
N ARG A 228 10.42 -30.10 -12.30
CA ARG A 228 11.80 -30.57 -12.04
C ARG A 228 11.92 -32.08 -12.05
N HIS A 229 10.85 -32.78 -11.67
CA HIS A 229 10.82 -34.24 -11.68
C HIS A 229 10.91 -34.79 -13.11
N GLU A 230 10.10 -34.26 -14.03
CA GLU A 230 10.15 -34.63 -15.45
C GLU A 230 11.49 -34.28 -16.11
N LEU A 231 12.03 -33.09 -15.84
CA LEU A 231 13.32 -32.68 -16.39
C LEU A 231 14.46 -33.56 -15.88
N ARG A 232 14.45 -33.95 -14.60
CA ARG A 232 15.44 -34.90 -14.04
C ARG A 232 15.33 -36.28 -14.69
N LYS A 233 14.10 -36.76 -14.92
CA LYS A 233 13.87 -38.04 -15.61
C LYS A 233 14.42 -37.99 -17.05
N GLN A 234 14.17 -36.91 -17.78
CA GLN A 234 14.67 -36.71 -19.14
C GLN A 234 16.21 -36.74 -19.21
N LEU A 235 16.89 -36.18 -18.21
CA LEU A 235 18.35 -36.19 -18.11
C LEU A 235 18.95 -37.56 -17.78
N GLN A 236 18.18 -38.48 -17.19
CA GLN A 236 18.64 -39.83 -16.88
C GLN A 236 18.45 -40.81 -18.04
N THR A 237 17.59 -40.45 -19.00
CA THR A 237 17.30 -41.21 -20.22
C THR A 237 18.07 -40.72 -21.44
N ALA A 238 18.86 -39.66 -21.31
CA ALA A 238 19.70 -39.08 -22.36
C ALA A 238 21.18 -39.41 -22.09
#